data_AF-A0A3N7ZCB0-F1
#
_entry.id   AF-A0A3N7ZCB0-F1
#
_cell.length_a   1.000
_cell.length_b   1.000
_cell.length_c   1.000
_cell.angle_alpha   90.00
_cell.angle_beta   90.00
_cell.angle_gamma   90.00
#
_symmetry.space_group_name_H-M   'P 1'
#
loop_
_entity.id
_entity.type
_entity.pdbx_description
1 polymer ?
#
loop_
_entity_poly.entity_id
_entity_poly.type
_entity_poly.pdbx_seq_one_letter_code
_entity_poly.pdbx_strand_id
1 'polypeptide(L)'
;MTYVFPPEAPVALPVAGSDARFAVRRVYCVGRNYAAHAREMGFDPDREPPFFFCKPADSIVPVAYGETLDLAYPSQTQNYHYEAELVAVIGKGGADIPLERALEHVWGYAVGLDMTRRDLQMKMREMGRPWEIGKAFDRSAPIGPVHPASEVGHFEQAGVWLTVNGATKQKSDVSHLIWSVAETVADLSKFFRLEPGDVIFTGTPEGVGAVVKGDVMQVGIERLGELAVRVV
;
A
#
# COMPACT_ATOMS: atom_id res chain seq x y z
N MET A 1 -10.01 -18.48 26.99
CA MET A 1 -9.62 -19.23 25.78
C MET A 1 -8.17 -19.61 25.94
N THR A 2 -7.79 -20.87 25.66
CA THR A 2 -6.40 -21.34 25.80
C THR A 2 -5.90 -21.74 24.42
N TYR A 3 -4.81 -21.13 23.96
CA TYR A 3 -4.18 -21.47 22.69
C TYR A 3 -3.09 -22.53 22.90
N VAL A 4 -2.85 -23.39 21.90
CA VAL A 4 -1.81 -24.44 21.94
C VAL A 4 -0.40 -23.83 21.95
N PHE A 5 -0.24 -22.65 21.36
CA PHE A 5 0.95 -21.80 21.38
C PHE A 5 0.51 -20.32 21.45
N PRO A 6 1.35 -19.40 21.95
CA PRO A 6 1.02 -17.98 21.97
C PRO A 6 0.71 -17.49 20.55
N PRO A 7 -0.44 -16.82 20.31
CA PRO A 7 -0.69 -16.21 19.01
C PRO A 7 0.31 -15.07 18.78
N GLU A 8 0.64 -14.83 17.52
CA GLU A 8 1.39 -13.65 17.15
C GLU A 8 0.60 -12.39 17.55
N ALA A 9 1.29 -11.39 18.07
CA ALA A 9 0.68 -10.10 18.37
C ALA A 9 0.28 -9.43 17.04
N PRO A 10 -0.89 -8.76 16.96
CA PRO A 10 -1.25 -8.03 15.76
C PRO A 10 -0.17 -7.01 15.37
N VAL A 11 0.15 -6.93 14.08
CA VAL A 11 0.97 -5.83 13.57
C VAL A 11 0.26 -4.51 13.86
N ALA A 12 1.00 -3.54 14.39
CA ALA A 12 0.42 -2.30 14.87
C ALA A 12 1.20 -1.10 14.31
N LEU A 13 0.51 -0.25 13.55
CA LEU A 13 1.09 0.96 12.96
C LEU A 13 1.13 2.10 13.99
N PRO A 14 2.21 2.89 14.07
CA PRO A 14 2.23 4.11 14.87
C PRO A 14 1.20 5.12 14.37
N VAL A 15 0.56 5.84 15.29
CA VAL A 15 -0.34 6.96 14.95
C VAL A 15 0.46 8.26 15.11
N ALA A 16 0.48 9.10 14.08
CA ALA A 16 1.17 10.38 14.13
C ALA A 16 0.60 11.24 15.27
N GLY A 17 1.48 11.85 16.07
CA GLY A 17 1.07 12.71 17.20
C GLY A 17 0.45 11.98 18.40
N SER A 18 0.50 10.64 18.47
CA SER A 18 -0.11 9.85 19.54
C SER A 18 0.75 8.66 19.99
N ASP A 19 0.62 8.28 21.26
CA ASP A 19 1.17 7.01 21.78
C ASP A 19 0.32 5.80 21.37
N ALA A 20 -0.86 6.03 20.77
CA ALA A 20 -1.72 4.99 20.27
C ALA A 20 -1.12 4.23 19.08
N ARG A 21 -1.71 3.07 18.79
CA ARG A 21 -1.36 2.21 17.65
C ARG A 21 -2.61 1.78 16.91
N PHE A 22 -2.53 1.68 15.59
CA PHE A 22 -3.57 1.12 14.74
C PHE A 22 -3.28 -0.36 14.48
N ALA A 23 -4.09 -1.25 15.05
CA ALA A 23 -3.92 -2.70 14.87
C ALA A 23 -4.42 -3.14 13.50
N VAL A 24 -3.53 -3.71 12.70
CA VAL A 24 -3.80 -4.18 11.34
C VAL A 24 -4.63 -5.45 11.38
N ARG A 25 -5.64 -5.52 10.50
CA ARG A 25 -6.44 -6.71 10.21
C ARG A 25 -6.07 -7.27 8.84
N ARG A 26 -6.72 -6.86 7.74
CA ARG A 26 -6.36 -7.30 6.38
C ARG A 26 -5.65 -6.19 5.61
N VAL A 27 -4.82 -6.60 4.66
CA VAL A 27 -4.15 -5.68 3.72
C VAL A 27 -4.69 -5.96 2.33
N TYR A 28 -5.45 -5.01 1.80
CA TYR A 28 -5.95 -4.98 0.44
C TYR A 28 -5.09 -4.06 -0.42
N CYS A 29 -4.95 -4.39 -1.69
CA CYS A 29 -4.17 -3.60 -2.64
C CYS A 29 -4.94 -3.48 -3.96
N VAL A 30 -4.93 -2.29 -4.56
CA VAL A 30 -5.58 -2.02 -5.85
C VAL A 30 -4.54 -2.07 -6.96
N GLY A 31 -4.75 -2.94 -7.94
CA GLY A 31 -3.87 -3.02 -9.10
C GLY A 31 -4.22 -1.99 -10.16
N ARG A 32 -3.19 -1.37 -10.77
CA ARG A 32 -3.30 -0.45 -11.92
C ARG A 32 -4.22 0.76 -11.71
N ASN A 33 -4.21 1.34 -10.52
CA ASN A 33 -5.07 2.46 -10.20
C ASN A 33 -4.53 3.84 -10.62
N TYR A 34 -3.52 3.91 -11.50
CA TYR A 34 -3.05 5.16 -12.11
C TYR A 34 -3.00 4.98 -13.62
N ALA A 35 -3.61 5.89 -14.38
CA ALA A 35 -3.74 5.73 -15.84
C ALA A 35 -2.39 5.67 -16.58
N ALA A 36 -1.40 6.43 -16.11
CA ALA A 36 -0.04 6.39 -16.67
C ALA A 36 0.66 5.05 -16.36
N HIS A 37 0.50 4.52 -15.16
CA HIS A 37 1.03 3.22 -14.77
C HIS A 37 0.35 2.05 -15.50
N ALA A 38 -0.98 2.12 -15.71
CA ALA A 38 -1.71 1.14 -16.50
C ALA A 38 -1.17 1.06 -17.94
N ARG A 39 -0.91 2.22 -18.56
CA ARG A 39 -0.28 2.32 -19.88
C ARG A 39 1.16 1.80 -19.90
N GLU A 40 1.97 2.11 -18.89
CA GLU A 40 3.34 1.58 -18.74
C GLU A 40 3.36 0.05 -18.70
N MET A 41 2.34 -0.56 -18.09
CA MET A 41 2.18 -2.00 -18.00
C MET A 41 1.55 -2.65 -19.25
N GLY A 42 1.24 -1.85 -20.29
CA GLY A 42 0.71 -2.31 -21.58
C GLY A 42 -0.81 -2.46 -21.64
N PHE A 43 -1.56 -1.74 -20.81
CA PHE A 43 -3.03 -1.77 -20.77
C PHE A 43 -3.64 -0.45 -21.26
N ASP A 44 -4.83 -0.54 -21.87
CA ASP A 44 -5.62 0.62 -22.29
C ASP A 44 -6.48 1.09 -21.10
N PRO A 45 -6.28 2.32 -20.56
CA PRO A 45 -6.97 2.79 -19.37
C PRO A 45 -8.38 3.33 -19.68
N ASP A 46 -9.18 2.58 -20.44
CA ASP A 46 -10.63 2.67 -20.27
C ASP A 46 -10.95 2.18 -18.84
N ARG A 47 -11.99 2.73 -18.18
CA ARG A 47 -12.33 2.40 -16.77
C ARG A 47 -12.83 0.95 -16.61
N GLU A 48 -12.00 -0.04 -16.92
CA GLU A 48 -12.20 -1.43 -16.58
C GLU A 48 -12.27 -1.56 -15.05
N PRO A 49 -13.15 -2.36 -14.46
CA PRO A 49 -13.27 -2.46 -13.00
C PRO A 49 -11.92 -2.67 -12.29
N PRO A 50 -11.69 -2.07 -11.10
CA PRO A 50 -10.48 -2.32 -10.35
C PRO A 50 -10.36 -3.82 -10.04
N PHE A 51 -9.14 -4.32 -9.99
CA PHE A 51 -8.88 -5.64 -9.42
C PHE A 51 -8.10 -5.50 -8.12
N PHE A 52 -8.39 -6.42 -7.21
CA PHE A 52 -7.83 -6.42 -5.88
C PHE A 52 -6.97 -7.65 -5.66
N PHE A 53 -5.90 -7.48 -4.89
CA PHE A 53 -5.15 -8.57 -4.29
C PHE A 53 -4.92 -8.26 -2.82
N CYS A 54 -4.34 -9.20 -2.09
CA CYS A 54 -4.10 -9.07 -0.66
C CYS A 54 -2.65 -9.34 -0.31
N LYS A 55 -2.23 -8.80 0.82
CA LYS A 55 -1.02 -9.21 1.55
C LYS A 55 -1.43 -9.68 2.95
N PRO A 56 -0.68 -10.58 3.59
CA PRO A 56 -0.95 -10.94 4.97
C PRO A 56 -0.57 -9.78 5.90
N ALA A 57 -1.20 -9.68 7.07
CA ALA A 57 -0.98 -8.56 8.00
C ALA A 57 0.48 -8.46 8.47
N ASP A 58 1.12 -9.61 8.69
CA ASP A 58 2.53 -9.77 9.09
C ASP A 58 3.54 -9.39 7.99
N SER A 59 3.09 -9.16 6.75
CA SER A 59 3.95 -8.56 5.72
C SER A 59 4.16 -7.06 5.90
N ILE A 60 3.32 -6.40 6.73
CA ILE A 60 3.48 -4.99 7.05
C ILE A 60 4.68 -4.78 7.95
N VAL A 61 5.50 -3.80 7.59
CA VAL A 61 6.65 -3.37 8.38
C VAL A 61 6.46 -1.91 8.76
N PRO A 62 6.06 -1.61 10.01
CA PRO A 62 5.94 -0.23 10.46
C PRO A 62 7.32 0.46 10.44
N VAL A 63 7.38 1.67 9.91
CA VAL A 63 8.59 2.51 9.88
C VAL A 63 8.28 3.81 10.59
N ALA A 64 8.94 4.07 11.72
CA ALA A 64 8.75 5.33 12.44
C ALA A 64 9.48 6.47 11.71
N TYR A 65 9.01 7.72 11.91
CA TYR A 65 9.73 8.87 11.37
C TYR A 65 11.13 8.99 11.95
N GLY A 66 12.09 9.36 11.09
CA GLY A 66 13.50 9.47 11.45
C GLY A 66 14.25 8.14 11.50
N GLU A 67 13.56 7.01 11.29
CA GLU A 67 14.20 5.69 11.14
C GLU A 67 14.37 5.33 9.67
N THR A 68 15.46 4.62 9.37
CA THR A 68 15.66 3.95 8.08
C THR A 68 15.42 2.46 8.27
N LEU A 69 14.45 1.92 7.55
CA LEU A 69 14.19 0.50 7.55
C LEU A 69 15.27 -0.25 6.76
N ASP A 70 16.03 -1.12 7.42
CA ASP A 70 16.84 -2.13 6.71
C ASP A 70 15.93 -3.30 6.29
N LEU A 71 15.66 -3.37 4.97
CA LEU A 71 14.77 -4.33 4.33
C LEU A 71 15.57 -5.35 3.53
N ALA A 72 15.55 -6.61 3.97
CA ALA A 72 16.28 -7.67 3.30
C ALA A 72 15.77 -7.86 1.86
N TYR A 73 16.69 -7.99 0.90
CA TYR A 73 16.36 -8.37 -0.46
C TYR A 73 15.70 -9.77 -0.45
N PRO A 74 14.49 -9.93 -1.01
CA PRO A 74 13.72 -11.15 -0.81
C PRO A 74 14.30 -12.32 -1.62
N SER A 75 14.02 -13.54 -1.15
CA SER A 75 14.43 -14.76 -1.84
C SER A 75 13.64 -14.96 -3.15
N GLN A 76 14.19 -15.78 -4.05
CA GLN A 76 13.53 -16.25 -5.28
C GLN A 76 13.17 -15.14 -6.29
N THR A 77 13.83 -13.98 -6.23
CA THR A 77 13.68 -12.93 -7.25
C THR A 77 15.05 -12.42 -7.70
N GLN A 78 15.11 -11.95 -8.94
CA GLN A 78 16.20 -11.12 -9.46
C GLN A 78 15.69 -9.75 -9.91
N ASN A 79 14.39 -9.48 -9.74
CA ASN A 79 13.75 -8.27 -10.19
C ASN A 79 12.78 -7.75 -9.11
N TYR A 80 13.36 -7.06 -8.12
CA TYR A 80 12.66 -6.59 -6.94
C TYR A 80 12.28 -5.11 -7.09
N HIS A 81 10.98 -4.82 -7.14
CA HIS A 81 10.46 -3.49 -7.46
C HIS A 81 9.91 -2.75 -6.25
N TYR A 82 10.03 -1.42 -6.30
CA TYR A 82 9.29 -0.47 -5.45
C TYR A 82 8.01 0.03 -6.14
N GLU A 83 7.03 0.38 -5.31
CA GLU A 83 5.75 0.98 -5.72
C GLU A 83 5.29 1.92 -4.60
N ALA A 84 5.36 3.24 -4.81
CA ALA A 84 4.94 4.25 -3.84
C ALA A 84 3.42 4.42 -3.82
N GLU A 85 2.78 4.27 -2.66
CA GLU A 85 1.33 4.28 -2.57
C GLU A 85 0.79 5.10 -1.40
N LEU A 86 -0.37 5.72 -1.62
CA LEU A 86 -1.25 6.16 -0.54
C LEU A 86 -1.89 4.93 0.09
N VAL A 87 -1.87 4.89 1.41
CA VAL A 87 -2.53 3.84 2.19
C VAL A 87 -3.68 4.46 2.97
N ALA A 88 -4.90 3.96 2.75
CA ALA A 88 -6.06 4.30 3.57
C ALA A 88 -6.28 3.22 4.63
N VAL A 89 -6.63 3.61 5.86
CA VAL A 89 -6.92 2.65 6.95
C VAL A 89 -8.37 2.77 7.41
N ILE A 90 -9.02 1.63 7.63
CA ILE A 90 -10.45 1.55 7.95
C ILE A 90 -10.68 1.60 9.46
N GLY A 91 -11.56 2.49 9.91
CA GLY A 91 -11.98 2.61 11.32
C GLY A 91 -13.43 2.19 11.58
N LYS A 92 -14.25 2.07 10.55
CA LYS A 92 -15.65 1.67 10.64
C LYS A 92 -15.93 0.60 9.60
N GLY A 93 -16.47 -0.53 10.04
CA GLY A 93 -16.78 -1.65 9.14
C GLY A 93 -18.04 -1.42 8.30
N GLY A 94 -18.21 -2.21 7.25
CA GLY A 94 -19.35 -2.14 6.34
C GLY A 94 -19.25 -3.13 5.17
N ALA A 95 -20.38 -3.44 4.57
CA ALA A 95 -20.50 -4.17 3.30
C ALA A 95 -21.47 -3.38 2.41
N ASP A 96 -21.27 -3.43 1.09
CA ASP A 96 -22.04 -2.66 0.11
C ASP A 96 -22.15 -1.18 0.48
N ILE A 97 -21.02 -0.59 0.88
CA ILE A 97 -20.93 0.79 1.37
C ILE A 97 -21.25 1.73 0.20
N PRO A 98 -22.24 2.63 0.33
CA PRO A 98 -22.53 3.64 -0.69
C PRO A 98 -21.33 4.58 -0.89
N LEU A 99 -21.07 4.98 -2.14
CA LEU A 99 -19.92 5.82 -2.51
C LEU A 99 -19.87 7.12 -1.69
N GLU A 100 -21.02 7.77 -1.52
CA GLU A 100 -21.18 9.03 -0.79
C GLU A 100 -20.87 8.90 0.72
N ARG A 101 -20.83 7.68 1.25
CA ARG A 101 -20.50 7.38 2.65
C ARG A 101 -19.14 6.73 2.82
N ALA A 102 -18.45 6.37 1.73
CA ALA A 102 -17.25 5.56 1.77
C ALA A 102 -16.13 6.18 2.63
N LEU A 103 -15.92 7.50 2.52
CA LEU A 103 -14.89 8.19 3.30
C LEU A 103 -15.19 8.25 4.80
N GLU A 104 -16.45 8.12 5.23
CA GLU A 104 -16.80 7.98 6.66
C GLU A 104 -16.19 6.71 7.29
N HIS A 105 -15.77 5.74 6.47
CA HIS A 105 -15.17 4.50 6.93
C HIS A 105 -13.64 4.57 7.07
N VAL A 106 -13.03 5.59 6.45
CA VAL A 106 -11.57 5.80 6.49
C VAL A 106 -11.21 6.57 7.74
N TRP A 107 -10.45 5.94 8.62
CA TRP A 107 -9.98 6.55 9.87
C TRP A 107 -8.78 7.48 9.65
N GLY A 108 -7.93 7.14 8.68
CA GLY A 108 -6.71 7.89 8.43
C GLY A 108 -5.94 7.37 7.24
N TYR A 109 -4.74 7.94 7.05
CA TYR A 109 -3.89 7.71 5.90
C TYR A 109 -2.43 7.52 6.30
N ALA A 110 -1.67 6.79 5.49
CA ALA A 110 -0.23 6.64 5.64
C ALA A 110 0.45 6.59 4.26
N VAL A 111 1.77 6.74 4.26
CA VAL A 111 2.63 6.42 3.13
C VAL A 111 2.96 4.93 3.19
N GLY A 112 2.94 4.23 2.04
CA GLY A 112 3.32 2.82 1.97
C GLY A 112 4.13 2.48 0.72
N LEU A 113 4.77 1.32 0.78
CA LEU A 113 5.45 0.69 -0.34
C LEU A 113 4.84 -0.68 -0.65
N ASP A 114 4.33 -0.88 -1.86
CA ASP A 114 3.97 -2.21 -2.37
C ASP A 114 5.20 -2.88 -3.01
N MET A 115 6.05 -3.43 -2.16
CA MET A 115 7.26 -4.11 -2.62
C MET A 115 6.91 -5.40 -3.37
N THR A 116 7.56 -5.61 -4.52
CA THR A 116 7.11 -6.62 -5.49
C THR A 116 8.25 -7.44 -6.06
N ARG A 117 8.14 -8.78 -6.04
CA ARG A 117 8.98 -9.69 -6.84
C ARG A 117 8.44 -9.73 -8.26
N ARG A 118 8.87 -8.78 -9.10
CA ARG A 118 8.24 -8.48 -10.39
C ARG A 118 8.32 -9.63 -11.37
N ASP A 119 9.46 -10.30 -11.42
CA ASP A 119 9.67 -11.50 -12.23
C ASP A 119 8.64 -12.60 -11.91
N LEU A 120 8.40 -12.88 -10.63
CA LEU A 120 7.40 -13.85 -10.19
C LEU A 120 5.98 -13.38 -10.48
N GLN A 121 5.66 -12.11 -10.21
CA GLN A 121 4.34 -11.54 -10.47
C GLN A 121 3.98 -11.62 -11.97
N MET A 122 4.89 -11.23 -12.86
CA MET A 122 4.67 -11.29 -14.30
C MET A 122 4.48 -12.72 -14.79
N LYS A 123 5.31 -13.65 -14.31
CA LYS A 123 5.18 -15.08 -14.63
C LYS A 123 3.82 -15.63 -14.22
N MET A 124 3.33 -15.30 -13.02
CA MET A 124 2.00 -15.76 -12.57
C MET A 124 0.88 -15.16 -13.42
N ARG A 125 0.98 -13.87 -13.75
CA ARG A 125 0.04 -13.20 -14.68
C ARG A 125 -0.03 -13.90 -16.03
N GLU A 126 1.11 -14.18 -16.67
CA GLU A 126 1.17 -14.85 -17.97
C GLU A 126 0.57 -16.27 -17.95
N MET A 127 0.68 -16.95 -16.81
CA MET A 127 0.11 -18.28 -16.60
C MET A 127 -1.35 -18.26 -16.14
N GLY A 128 -1.96 -17.08 -15.95
CA GLY A 128 -3.31 -16.96 -15.36
C GLY A 128 -3.39 -17.50 -13.93
N ARG A 129 -2.30 -17.40 -13.16
CA ARG A 129 -2.17 -17.91 -11.78
C ARG A 129 -2.26 -16.80 -10.74
N PRO A 130 -2.57 -17.17 -9.47
CA PRO A 130 -2.57 -16.23 -8.34
C PRO A 130 -1.20 -15.55 -8.12
N TRP A 131 -1.20 -14.29 -7.65
CA TRP A 131 -0.02 -13.40 -7.60
C TRP A 131 0.75 -13.42 -6.28
N GLU A 132 0.40 -14.29 -5.33
CA GLU A 132 0.88 -14.29 -3.95
C GLU A 132 2.39 -14.39 -3.88
N ILE A 133 3.02 -15.24 -4.71
CA ILE A 133 4.48 -15.32 -4.73
C ILE A 133 5.14 -14.03 -5.26
N GLY A 134 4.43 -13.19 -6.01
CA GLY A 134 4.91 -11.89 -6.46
C GLY A 134 4.65 -10.74 -5.48
N LYS A 135 3.52 -10.78 -4.76
CA LYS A 135 2.98 -9.65 -3.99
C LYS A 135 2.84 -9.89 -2.48
N ALA A 136 2.60 -11.12 -2.03
CA ALA A 136 2.20 -11.45 -0.66
C ALA A 136 3.32 -12.20 0.10
N PHE A 137 4.55 -11.73 -0.02
CA PHE A 137 5.73 -12.32 0.63
C PHE A 137 6.14 -11.55 1.89
N ASP A 138 7.07 -12.13 2.66
CA ASP A 138 7.57 -11.57 3.91
C ASP A 138 8.03 -10.12 3.76
N ARG A 139 7.61 -9.26 4.69
CA ARG A 139 8.02 -7.86 4.78
C ARG A 139 7.78 -7.03 3.49
N SER A 140 6.80 -7.43 2.68
CA SER A 140 6.50 -6.81 1.39
C SER A 140 5.69 -5.52 1.46
N ALA A 141 5.37 -5.01 2.66
CA ALA A 141 4.58 -3.79 2.84
C ALA A 141 5.15 -2.84 3.92
N PRO A 142 6.28 -2.15 3.69
CA PRO A 142 6.69 -1.04 4.54
C PRO A 142 5.61 0.06 4.58
N ILE A 143 5.25 0.53 5.79
CA ILE A 143 4.23 1.59 5.99
C ILE A 143 4.68 2.55 7.09
N GLY A 144 4.40 3.84 6.88
CA GLY A 144 4.67 4.91 7.82
C GLY A 144 3.66 5.04 8.96
N PRO A 145 3.80 6.08 9.79
CA PRO A 145 2.79 6.45 10.76
C PRO A 145 1.47 6.82 10.09
N VAL A 146 0.36 6.42 10.71
CA VAL A 146 -0.99 6.75 10.29
C VAL A 146 -1.37 8.13 10.81
N HIS A 147 -1.83 9.00 9.91
CA HIS A 147 -2.39 10.31 10.21
C HIS A 147 -3.92 10.22 10.26
N PRO A 148 -4.55 10.62 11.37
CA PRO A 148 -6.02 10.65 11.44
C PRO A 148 -6.63 11.56 10.38
N ALA A 149 -7.66 11.08 9.68
CA ALA A 149 -8.38 11.87 8.67
C ALA A 149 -9.04 13.12 9.28
N SER A 150 -9.31 13.12 10.60
CA SER A 150 -9.77 14.30 11.34
C SER A 150 -8.74 15.43 11.41
N GLU A 151 -7.46 15.12 11.19
CA GLU A 151 -6.36 16.10 11.23
C GLU A 151 -5.91 16.50 9.82
N VAL A 152 -5.76 15.54 8.91
CA VAL A 152 -5.23 15.78 7.55
C VAL A 152 -6.31 15.93 6.48
N GLY A 153 -7.57 15.65 6.81
CA GLY A 153 -8.68 15.60 5.86
C GLY A 153 -8.64 14.35 4.96
N HIS A 154 -9.55 14.31 3.99
CA HIS A 154 -9.51 13.32 2.90
C HIS A 154 -8.82 13.94 1.68
N PHE A 155 -7.91 13.20 1.06
CA PHE A 155 -7.08 13.72 -0.03
C PHE A 155 -7.79 13.63 -1.38
N GLU A 156 -8.09 14.78 -1.98
CA GLU A 156 -8.40 14.90 -3.41
C GLU A 156 -7.16 15.23 -4.24
N GLN A 157 -6.19 15.91 -3.63
CA GLN A 157 -4.88 16.28 -4.21
C GLN A 157 -3.81 16.17 -3.13
N ALA A 158 -2.66 15.58 -3.49
CA ALA A 158 -1.49 15.42 -2.63
C ALA A 158 -0.36 14.84 -3.48
N GLY A 159 0.78 15.52 -3.49
CA GLY A 159 1.95 15.03 -4.23
C GLY A 159 2.43 13.68 -3.70
N VAL A 160 2.60 12.69 -4.58
CA VAL A 160 3.19 11.36 -4.29
C VAL A 160 4.56 11.29 -4.96
N TRP A 161 5.57 10.84 -4.24
CA TRP A 161 6.93 10.76 -4.79
C TRP A 161 7.75 9.62 -4.20
N LEU A 162 8.73 9.19 -5.00
CA LEU A 162 9.76 8.25 -4.58
C LEU A 162 11.10 8.58 -5.24
N THR A 163 12.17 8.55 -4.44
CA THR A 163 13.55 8.62 -4.92
C THR A 163 14.30 7.32 -4.60
N VAL A 164 15.28 6.99 -5.44
CA VAL A 164 16.27 5.94 -5.17
C VAL A 164 17.65 6.58 -5.25
N ASN A 165 18.41 6.53 -4.16
CA ASN A 165 19.72 7.16 -4.03
C ASN A 165 19.69 8.66 -4.44
N GLY A 166 18.62 9.37 -4.07
CA GLY A 166 18.40 10.78 -4.39
C GLY A 166 17.89 11.08 -5.80
N ALA A 167 17.82 10.09 -6.69
CA ALA A 167 17.24 10.28 -8.02
C ALA A 167 15.72 10.03 -7.98
N THR A 168 14.91 11.02 -8.40
CA THR A 168 13.46 10.85 -8.53
C THR A 168 13.14 9.72 -9.50
N LYS A 169 12.31 8.78 -9.04
CA LYS A 169 11.82 7.65 -9.82
C LYS A 169 10.31 7.72 -10.05
N GLN A 170 9.56 8.13 -9.04
CA GLN A 170 8.12 8.37 -9.14
C GLN A 170 7.81 9.79 -8.67
N LYS A 171 6.92 10.48 -9.39
CA LYS A 171 6.41 11.81 -9.04
C LYS A 171 5.06 12.01 -9.68
N SER A 172 4.00 12.01 -8.89
CA SER A 172 2.62 12.13 -9.35
C SER A 172 1.76 12.83 -8.28
N ASP A 173 0.45 12.73 -8.41
CA ASP A 173 -0.53 13.24 -7.44
C ASP A 173 -1.64 12.21 -7.24
N VAL A 174 -2.19 12.11 -6.02
CA VAL A 174 -3.34 11.22 -5.72
C VAL A 174 -4.57 11.54 -6.57
N SER A 175 -4.69 12.75 -7.12
CA SER A 175 -5.75 13.11 -8.07
C SER A 175 -5.70 12.30 -9.37
N HIS A 176 -4.60 11.60 -9.64
CA HIS A 176 -4.45 10.73 -10.81
C HIS A 176 -4.92 9.29 -10.57
N LEU A 177 -5.43 8.97 -9.38
CA LEU A 177 -6.11 7.70 -9.13
C LEU A 177 -7.29 7.52 -10.11
N ILE A 178 -7.41 6.35 -10.75
CA ILE A 178 -8.54 6.03 -11.66
C ILE A 178 -9.82 5.83 -10.83
N TRP A 179 -9.68 5.11 -9.72
CA TRP A 179 -10.66 4.96 -8.66
C TRP A 179 -10.13 5.67 -7.43
N SER A 180 -10.81 6.74 -7.05
CA SER A 180 -10.55 7.47 -5.82
C SER A 180 -10.59 6.53 -4.59
N VAL A 181 -10.10 7.01 -3.45
CA VAL A 181 -10.20 6.26 -2.18
C VAL A 181 -11.66 5.89 -1.87
N ALA A 182 -12.60 6.81 -2.12
CA ALA A 182 -14.03 6.58 -1.91
C ALA A 182 -14.56 5.45 -2.80
N GLU A 183 -14.24 5.49 -4.10
CA GLU A 183 -14.63 4.44 -5.06
C GLU A 183 -13.99 3.10 -4.70
N THR A 184 -12.72 3.09 -4.34
CA THR A 184 -12.00 1.89 -3.90
C THR A 184 -12.68 1.24 -2.70
N VAL A 185 -13.00 2.01 -1.67
CA VAL A 185 -13.69 1.51 -0.46
C VAL A 185 -15.07 0.96 -0.82
N ALA A 186 -15.85 1.71 -1.61
CA ALA A 186 -17.19 1.29 -2.04
C ALA A 186 -17.14 -0.01 -2.85
N ASP A 187 -16.26 -0.09 -3.85
CA ASP A 187 -16.11 -1.28 -4.71
C ASP A 187 -15.57 -2.49 -3.94
N LEU A 188 -14.54 -2.31 -3.13
CA LEU A 188 -13.98 -3.39 -2.32
C LEU A 188 -15.02 -3.97 -1.35
N SER A 189 -15.89 -3.11 -0.81
CA SER A 189 -16.94 -3.52 0.15
C SER A 189 -18.03 -4.43 -0.43
N LYS A 190 -18.13 -4.52 -1.76
CA LYS A 190 -19.01 -5.46 -2.48
C LYS A 190 -18.48 -6.89 -2.44
N PHE A 191 -17.16 -7.05 -2.34
CA PHE A 191 -16.48 -8.36 -2.32
C PHE A 191 -16.15 -8.81 -0.91
N PHE A 192 -15.82 -7.86 -0.04
CA PHE A 192 -15.42 -8.14 1.34
C PHE A 192 -16.11 -7.18 2.29
N ARG A 193 -16.71 -7.70 3.35
CA ARG A 193 -17.06 -6.85 4.49
C ARG A 193 -15.78 -6.25 5.07
N LEU A 194 -15.65 -4.93 4.97
CA LEU A 194 -14.56 -4.17 5.56
C LEU A 194 -14.77 -4.11 7.07
N GLU A 195 -13.68 -4.13 7.82
CA GLU A 195 -13.69 -4.06 9.27
C GLU A 195 -12.64 -3.06 9.77
N PRO A 196 -12.82 -2.50 10.98
CA PRO A 196 -11.77 -1.70 11.61
C PRO A 196 -10.46 -2.48 11.67
N GLY A 197 -9.36 -1.83 11.29
CA GLY A 197 -8.05 -2.46 11.16
C GLY A 197 -7.67 -2.82 9.72
N ASP A 198 -8.60 -2.84 8.78
CA ASP A 198 -8.27 -3.09 7.38
C ASP A 198 -7.44 -1.93 6.79
N VAL A 199 -6.48 -2.28 5.94
CA VAL A 199 -5.52 -1.40 5.29
C VAL A 199 -5.69 -1.54 3.78
N ILE A 200 -5.71 -0.42 3.05
CA ILE A 200 -5.92 -0.38 1.60
C ILE A 200 -4.80 0.41 0.94
N PHE A 201 -3.95 -0.30 0.21
CA PHE A 201 -2.96 0.22 -0.73
C PHE A 201 -3.68 0.62 -2.02
N THR A 202 -3.68 1.91 -2.35
CA THR A 202 -4.57 2.45 -3.39
C THR A 202 -4.03 2.33 -4.81
N GLY A 203 -2.86 1.75 -5.01
CA GLY A 203 -2.14 1.69 -6.27
C GLY A 203 -1.00 2.71 -6.35
N THR A 204 -0.11 2.47 -7.31
CA THR A 204 1.14 3.22 -7.53
C THR A 204 1.12 4.01 -8.84
N PRO A 205 1.73 5.20 -8.91
CA PRO A 205 1.93 5.92 -10.16
C PRO A 205 2.99 5.26 -11.05
N GLU A 206 3.19 5.81 -12.24
CA GLU A 206 4.23 5.42 -13.18
C GLU A 206 5.65 5.53 -12.60
N GLY A 207 6.61 4.87 -13.23
CA GLY A 207 8.03 4.93 -12.84
C GLY A 207 8.44 3.87 -11.82
N VAL A 208 7.66 2.78 -11.74
CA VAL A 208 8.06 1.59 -10.99
C VAL A 208 9.38 1.04 -11.52
N GLY A 209 10.23 0.53 -10.64
CA GLY A 209 11.55 0.08 -11.06
C GLY A 209 12.21 -0.83 -10.05
N ALA A 210 13.28 -1.49 -10.50
CA ALA A 210 14.04 -2.40 -9.66
C ALA A 210 14.91 -1.64 -8.65
N VAL A 211 15.09 -2.24 -7.49
CA VAL A 211 16.11 -1.89 -6.48
C VAL A 211 17.00 -3.10 -6.22
N VAL A 212 18.25 -2.83 -5.87
CA VAL A 212 19.24 -3.84 -5.49
C VAL A 212 19.77 -3.58 -4.09
N LYS A 213 20.51 -4.54 -3.54
CA LYS A 213 21.17 -4.37 -2.25
C LYS A 213 22.06 -3.13 -2.24
N GLY A 214 21.96 -2.34 -1.19
CA GLY A 214 22.64 -1.06 -1.02
C GLY A 214 21.80 0.15 -1.43
N ASP A 215 20.75 -0.02 -2.23
CA ASP A 215 19.87 1.09 -2.61
C ASP A 215 19.09 1.63 -1.42
N VAL A 216 18.95 2.95 -1.37
CA VAL A 216 18.13 3.66 -0.39
C VAL A 216 16.97 4.33 -1.13
N MET A 217 15.76 3.91 -0.76
CA MET A 217 14.51 4.52 -1.17
C MET A 217 14.09 5.58 -0.16
N GLN A 218 13.62 6.72 -0.66
CA GLN A 218 12.80 7.65 0.11
C GLN A 218 11.45 7.79 -0.57
N VAL A 219 10.37 7.59 0.16
CA VAL A 219 8.99 7.67 -0.35
C VAL A 219 8.19 8.61 0.50
N GLY A 220 7.35 9.44 -0.11
CA GLY A 220 6.55 10.40 0.63
C GLY A 220 5.25 10.76 -0.06
N ILE A 221 4.31 11.23 0.76
CA ILE A 221 3.07 11.84 0.31
C ILE A 221 2.95 13.18 1.04
N GLU A 222 2.62 14.21 0.29
CA GLU A 222 2.41 15.54 0.84
C GLU A 222 1.43 15.48 2.04
N ARG A 223 1.81 16.14 3.15
CA ARG A 223 1.12 16.13 4.45
C ARG A 223 1.22 14.83 5.28
N LEU A 224 1.80 13.75 4.75
CA LEU A 224 2.01 12.49 5.48
C LEU A 224 3.49 12.19 5.81
N GLY A 225 4.40 13.12 5.52
CA GLY A 225 5.83 12.93 5.72
C GLY A 225 6.45 11.94 4.72
N GLU A 226 7.58 11.35 5.12
CA GLU A 226 8.35 10.44 4.28
C GLU A 226 8.90 9.24 5.08
N LEU A 227 9.24 8.17 4.34
CA LEU A 227 9.85 6.95 4.86
C LEU A 227 11.18 6.71 4.15
N ALA A 228 12.18 6.26 4.90
CA ALA A 228 13.45 5.79 4.36
C ALA A 228 13.54 4.27 4.46
N VAL A 229 13.86 3.60 3.35
CA VAL A 229 14.02 2.14 3.30
C VAL A 229 15.32 1.82 2.55
N ARG A 230 16.22 1.09 3.19
CA ARG A 230 17.47 0.62 2.59
C ARG A 230 17.41 -0.89 2.35
N VAL A 231 17.78 -1.31 1.15
CA VAL A 231 17.80 -2.73 0.78
C VAL A 231 19.11 -3.38 1.24
N VAL A 232 19.04 -4.51 1.97
CA VAL A 232 20.20 -5.23 2.54
C VAL A 232 20.30 -6.70 2.11
#